data_AF-A0A0N4Z6U8-F1
#
_entry.id   AF-A0A0N4Z6U8-F1
#
_cell.length_a   1.000
_cell.length_b   1.000
_cell.length_c   1.000
_cell.angle_alpha   90.00
_cell.angle_beta   90.00
_cell.angle_gamma   90.00
#
_symmetry.space_group_name_H-M   'P 1'
#
loop_
_entity.id
_entity.type
_entity.pdbx_description
1 polymer ?
#
loop_
_entity_poly.entity_id
_entity_poly.type
_entity_poly.pdbx_seq_one_letter_code
_entity_poly.pdbx_strand_id
1 'polypeptide(L)'
;MKSMFYLIFLFNFVTSEVPVWSGRNVEIEHNFEVMKLNTMDKIKIAMLDNIRKFHINESKILDHVILRDIIIFPIDVSESKPLNKGISFKNNLSQFRSTFADNKNKRTKLVGDETANCYIYTCNIGFFFYHQVVNGQEIIKRKTVDFDNVIYIKLTTKKNEFLIGNLKYVSKMYPLIICPYDNWVGTISGAQFVTFDISGIQYDKLSNRHIIQSMYPRNSDKSKFICGELKYIDGTSLKIGYEIELDTSEVSLTAGKINISKDSFVCGPETNESSYYHFSYNNINKNNIEMRFLNLEKSKNISIFHNDIIYMYDKFGPMIERLKNEGFSPNSYNGNISPTIKPLCFKKVGNFHGTLKLFYVDGTEVNLEGDKNKGGKKSLTITEKTVDKKIILICEIIVQSKESKYNVKDFFKKSFKGSLVAVGSKNKDKEVKELVFTRDSNNYGTYKCILKPANGDHLHEDHKLIEELTFEIIKSKELEITNVYIPLLIGGSIGILLIILIAFLGIAFMLKKRRSKKGNKKKNPKNLSTSGSSSTSTSMSSSGLTSASSSSASSASNMSKTTGNKGKLNGKKAIGGGKKDKLPPKKVAQIKKKK
;
A
#
# COMPACT_ATOMS: atom_id res chain seq x y z
N MET A 1 -19.44 58.71 -15.65
CA MET A 1 -18.71 57.58 -14.99
C MET A 1 -19.56 56.75 -14.02
N LYS A 2 -20.53 57.30 -13.26
CA LYS A 2 -21.40 56.50 -12.36
C LYS A 2 -22.38 55.53 -13.07
N SER A 3 -22.78 55.81 -14.32
CA SER A 3 -23.68 54.93 -15.09
C SER A 3 -23.01 53.66 -15.63
N MET A 4 -21.69 53.62 -15.74
CA MET A 4 -20.96 52.44 -16.24
C MET A 4 -20.76 51.39 -15.13
N PHE A 5 -20.75 51.82 -13.87
CA PHE A 5 -20.71 50.92 -12.71
C PHE A 5 -22.02 50.16 -12.50
N TYR A 6 -23.18 50.76 -12.80
CA TYR A 6 -24.48 50.07 -12.71
C TYR A 6 -24.65 48.98 -13.77
N LEU A 7 -24.08 49.16 -14.96
CA LEU A 7 -24.12 48.13 -16.01
C LEU A 7 -23.23 46.92 -15.69
N ILE A 8 -22.08 47.15 -15.03
CA ILE A 8 -21.20 46.09 -14.52
C ILE A 8 -21.84 45.37 -13.32
N PHE A 9 -22.61 46.07 -12.47
CA PHE A 9 -23.33 45.46 -11.35
C PHE A 9 -24.54 44.62 -11.80
N LEU A 10 -25.26 45.05 -12.84
CA LEU A 10 -26.35 44.26 -13.44
C LEU A 10 -25.84 43.02 -14.19
N PHE A 11 -24.64 43.09 -14.79
CA PHE A 11 -24.01 41.91 -15.41
C PHE A 11 -23.53 40.86 -14.40
N ASN A 12 -23.23 41.25 -13.17
CA ASN A 12 -22.78 40.33 -12.11
C ASN A 12 -23.93 39.61 -11.38
N PHE A 13 -25.19 40.03 -11.57
CA PHE A 13 -26.35 39.38 -10.94
C PHE A 13 -27.07 38.36 -11.83
N VAL A 14 -26.67 38.22 -13.09
CA VAL A 14 -27.07 37.09 -13.94
C VAL A 14 -25.99 36.01 -13.89
N THR A 15 -25.54 35.65 -12.69
CA THR A 15 -25.00 34.31 -12.48
C THR A 15 -26.18 33.37 -12.59
N SER A 16 -26.56 33.01 -13.83
CA SER A 16 -27.61 32.04 -14.11
C SER A 16 -27.39 30.84 -13.20
N GLU A 17 -28.25 30.68 -12.20
CA GLU A 17 -28.21 29.52 -11.33
C GLU A 17 -28.28 28.28 -12.24
N VAL A 18 -27.42 27.30 -11.98
CA VAL A 18 -27.43 26.07 -12.76
C VAL A 18 -28.81 25.43 -12.56
N PRO A 19 -29.56 25.16 -13.64
CA PRO A 19 -30.92 24.67 -13.53
C PRO A 19 -30.96 23.35 -12.76
N VAL A 20 -32.04 23.16 -11.99
CA VAL A 20 -32.22 22.00 -11.12
C VAL A 20 -33.31 21.10 -11.69
N TRP A 21 -32.96 19.85 -11.97
CA TRP A 21 -33.92 18.78 -12.22
C TRP A 21 -34.17 18.00 -10.93
N SER A 22 -35.42 17.67 -10.63
CA SER A 22 -35.82 16.99 -9.39
C SER A 22 -36.71 15.78 -9.68
N GLY A 23 -36.33 14.62 -9.15
CA GLY A 23 -37.08 13.38 -9.30
C GLY A 23 -38.36 13.28 -8.45
N ARG A 24 -38.62 14.24 -7.55
CA ARG A 24 -39.76 14.17 -6.60
C ARG A 24 -41.14 14.02 -7.24
N ASN A 25 -41.33 14.57 -8.44
CA ASN A 25 -42.63 14.60 -9.12
C ASN A 25 -42.73 13.57 -10.25
N VAL A 26 -41.78 12.63 -10.34
CA VAL A 26 -41.73 11.66 -11.43
C VAL A 26 -42.37 10.35 -10.98
N GLU A 27 -43.57 10.07 -11.49
CA GLU A 27 -44.34 8.85 -11.23
C GLU A 27 -44.25 7.88 -12.42
N ILE A 28 -43.05 7.41 -12.74
CA ILE A 28 -42.84 6.43 -13.81
C ILE A 28 -42.45 5.10 -13.19
N GLU A 29 -43.27 4.08 -13.41
CA GLU A 29 -42.93 2.71 -13.05
C GLU A 29 -41.83 2.17 -13.98
N HIS A 30 -40.79 1.60 -13.36
CA HIS A 30 -39.68 1.01 -14.09
C HIS A 30 -39.65 -0.49 -13.91
N ASN A 31 -39.68 -1.18 -15.05
CA ASN A 31 -39.52 -2.62 -15.13
C ASN A 31 -38.29 -2.93 -15.96
N PHE A 32 -37.24 -3.45 -15.32
CA PHE A 32 -36.04 -3.87 -16.00
C PHE A 32 -36.08 -5.37 -16.27
N GLU A 33 -35.96 -5.73 -17.54
CA GLU A 33 -35.72 -7.11 -17.92
C GLU A 33 -34.22 -7.37 -17.83
N VAL A 34 -33.82 -8.27 -16.94
CA VAL A 34 -32.44 -8.72 -16.81
C VAL A 34 -32.28 -9.99 -17.62
N MET A 35 -31.36 -9.99 -18.57
CA MET A 35 -31.13 -11.06 -19.54
C MET A 35 -29.68 -11.56 -19.46
N LYS A 36 -29.49 -12.83 -19.80
CA LYS A 36 -28.15 -13.40 -20.01
C LYS A 36 -27.55 -12.80 -21.28
N LEU A 37 -26.30 -12.36 -21.25
CA LEU A 37 -25.69 -11.70 -22.40
C LEU A 37 -25.47 -12.63 -23.61
N ASN A 38 -25.26 -13.92 -23.38
CA ASN A 38 -24.92 -14.88 -24.44
C ASN A 38 -26.13 -15.46 -25.18
N THR A 39 -27.24 -15.70 -24.48
CA THR A 39 -28.47 -16.29 -25.07
C THR A 39 -29.61 -15.28 -25.21
N MET A 40 -29.49 -14.13 -24.54
CA MET A 40 -30.59 -13.18 -24.35
C MET A 40 -31.78 -13.78 -23.59
N ASP A 41 -31.62 -14.95 -22.96
CA ASP A 41 -32.67 -15.51 -22.11
C ASP A 41 -32.93 -14.58 -20.93
N LYS A 42 -34.20 -14.36 -20.64
CA LYS A 42 -34.65 -13.66 -19.44
C LYS A 42 -34.21 -14.42 -18.19
N ILE A 43 -33.51 -13.72 -17.31
CA ILE A 43 -33.19 -14.20 -15.95
C ILE A 43 -34.35 -13.83 -15.04
N LYS A 44 -34.70 -12.54 -15.00
CA LYS A 44 -35.70 -12.00 -14.07
C LYS A 44 -36.24 -10.65 -14.54
N ILE A 45 -37.42 -10.27 -14.09
CA ILE A 45 -37.90 -8.87 -14.12
C ILE A 45 -37.57 -8.25 -12.76
N ALA A 46 -36.78 -7.18 -12.77
CA ALA A 46 -36.60 -6.34 -11.60
C ALA A 46 -37.70 -5.27 -11.59
N MET A 47 -38.58 -5.35 -10.61
CA MET A 47 -39.65 -4.38 -10.35
C MET A 47 -39.25 -3.48 -9.19
N LEU A 48 -39.69 -2.22 -9.23
CA LEU A 48 -39.41 -1.21 -8.20
C LEU A 48 -40.38 -1.34 -7.00
N ASP A 49 -40.37 -2.47 -6.30
CA ASP A 49 -41.26 -2.63 -5.13
C ASP A 49 -40.67 -1.91 -3.90
N ASN A 50 -41.30 -0.79 -3.51
CA ASN A 50 -41.14 -0.14 -2.21
C ASN A 50 -39.77 0.53 -1.91
N ILE A 51 -39.18 1.22 -2.89
CA ILE A 51 -37.79 1.77 -2.85
C ILE A 51 -37.68 3.28 -2.52
N ARG A 52 -38.72 3.93 -1.97
CA ARG A 52 -38.66 5.36 -1.53
C ARG A 52 -37.57 5.69 -0.47
N LYS A 53 -36.70 4.74 -0.10
CA LYS A 53 -35.64 4.87 0.91
C LYS A 53 -34.26 5.20 0.35
N PHE A 54 -34.00 5.05 -0.95
CA PHE A 54 -32.66 5.26 -1.52
C PHE A 54 -32.68 6.37 -2.57
N HIS A 55 -32.31 7.58 -2.14
CA HIS A 55 -32.20 8.74 -3.02
C HIS A 55 -30.79 9.32 -3.00
N ILE A 56 -30.34 9.79 -4.15
CA ILE A 56 -29.20 10.68 -4.27
C ILE A 56 -29.74 12.09 -4.10
N ASN A 57 -29.38 12.75 -2.99
CA ASN A 57 -29.88 14.09 -2.65
C ASN A 57 -29.55 15.10 -3.75
N GLU A 58 -28.29 15.13 -4.18
CA GLU A 58 -27.82 16.03 -5.23
C GLU A 58 -26.64 15.39 -5.98
N SER A 59 -26.60 15.56 -7.31
CA SER A 59 -25.49 15.16 -8.16
C SER A 59 -25.24 16.20 -9.26
N LYS A 60 -23.97 16.51 -9.50
CA LYS A 60 -23.51 17.44 -10.55
C LYS A 60 -22.72 16.70 -11.63
N ILE A 61 -23.25 15.56 -12.08
CA ILE A 61 -22.59 14.69 -13.04
C ILE A 61 -22.57 15.27 -14.47
N LEU A 62 -23.50 16.19 -14.75
CA LEU A 62 -23.56 17.00 -15.95
C LEU A 62 -23.32 18.47 -15.57
N ASP A 63 -22.38 19.14 -16.24
CA ASP A 63 -21.96 20.50 -15.86
C ASP A 63 -23.07 21.56 -16.02
N HIS A 64 -24.16 21.25 -16.72
CA HIS A 64 -25.24 22.18 -17.06
C HIS A 64 -26.53 21.96 -16.27
N VAL A 65 -26.60 20.95 -15.39
CA VAL A 65 -27.81 20.64 -14.62
C VAL A 65 -27.46 20.01 -13.28
N ILE A 66 -28.12 20.46 -12.23
CA ILE A 66 -28.06 19.83 -10.90
C ILE A 66 -29.20 18.83 -10.83
N LEU A 67 -28.88 17.57 -10.57
CA LEU A 67 -29.87 16.50 -10.43
C LEU A 67 -30.16 16.27 -8.94
N ARG A 68 -31.42 16.30 -8.53
CA ARG A 68 -31.85 16.07 -7.14
C ARG A 68 -32.86 14.95 -7.00
N ASP A 69 -32.87 14.34 -5.82
CA ASP A 69 -33.85 13.35 -5.39
C ASP A 69 -33.92 12.11 -6.32
N ILE A 70 -32.77 11.73 -6.89
CA ILE A 70 -32.66 10.67 -7.91
C ILE A 70 -32.81 9.30 -7.23
N ILE A 71 -33.70 8.47 -7.76
CA ILE A 71 -33.94 7.12 -7.22
C ILE A 71 -32.74 6.22 -7.55
N ILE A 72 -32.26 5.48 -6.55
CA ILE A 72 -31.30 4.39 -6.74
C ILE A 72 -32.07 3.09 -7.00
N PHE A 73 -31.90 2.51 -8.19
CA PHE A 73 -32.51 1.25 -8.60
C PHE A 73 -31.50 0.10 -8.45
N PRO A 74 -31.60 -0.74 -7.40
CA PRO A 74 -30.78 -1.94 -7.28
C PRO A 74 -31.32 -3.05 -8.19
N ILE A 75 -30.47 -3.56 -9.08
CA ILE A 75 -30.73 -4.76 -9.88
C ILE A 75 -30.04 -5.94 -9.20
N ASP A 76 -30.84 -6.86 -8.65
CA ASP A 76 -30.32 -8.12 -8.09
C ASP A 76 -29.91 -9.09 -9.21
N VAL A 77 -28.62 -9.38 -9.28
CA VAL A 77 -28.02 -10.26 -10.29
C VAL A 77 -27.46 -11.54 -9.66
N SER A 78 -27.96 -11.91 -8.48
CA SER A 78 -27.54 -13.13 -7.75
C SER A 78 -27.76 -14.43 -8.52
N GLU A 79 -28.71 -14.46 -9.44
CA GLU A 79 -29.01 -15.63 -10.29
C GLU A 79 -28.12 -15.71 -11.54
N SER A 80 -27.34 -14.66 -11.83
CA SER A 80 -26.40 -14.68 -12.95
C SER A 80 -25.28 -15.66 -12.67
N LYS A 81 -25.10 -16.62 -13.57
CA LYS A 81 -24.01 -17.59 -13.54
C LYS A 81 -22.81 -17.05 -14.35
N PRO A 82 -21.57 -17.41 -14.00
CA PRO A 82 -20.39 -17.03 -14.78
C PRO A 82 -20.47 -17.43 -16.26
N LEU A 83 -21.15 -18.54 -16.59
CA LEU A 83 -21.36 -18.99 -17.97
C LEU A 83 -22.18 -18.00 -18.82
N ASN A 84 -22.92 -17.07 -18.20
CA ASN A 84 -23.70 -16.05 -18.91
C ASN A 84 -22.82 -14.97 -19.55
N LYS A 85 -21.52 -14.92 -19.21
CA LYS A 85 -20.53 -13.97 -19.74
C LYS A 85 -20.85 -12.50 -19.45
N GLY A 86 -21.65 -12.24 -18.41
CA GLY A 86 -22.20 -10.93 -18.08
C GLY A 86 -23.73 -10.90 -18.19
N ILE A 87 -24.27 -9.68 -18.17
CA ILE A 87 -25.72 -9.43 -18.21
C ILE A 87 -26.04 -8.30 -19.18
N SER A 88 -27.26 -8.36 -19.71
CA SER A 88 -27.92 -7.26 -20.39
C SER A 88 -29.15 -6.85 -19.59
N PHE A 89 -29.50 -5.58 -19.59
CA PHE A 89 -30.77 -5.14 -19.05
C PHE A 89 -31.39 -4.04 -19.89
N LYS A 90 -32.69 -4.15 -20.08
CA LYS A 90 -33.51 -3.26 -20.89
C LYS A 90 -34.68 -2.75 -20.06
N ASN A 91 -35.00 -1.47 -20.22
CA ASN A 91 -36.22 -0.91 -19.67
C ASN A 91 -37.36 -1.07 -20.69
N ASN A 92 -38.54 -1.50 -20.23
CA ASN A 92 -39.70 -1.73 -21.12
C ASN A 92 -40.47 -0.45 -21.50
N LEU A 93 -39.91 0.73 -21.23
CA LEU A 93 -40.51 2.02 -21.58
C LEU A 93 -40.23 2.42 -23.03
N SER A 94 -40.97 1.85 -23.97
CA SER A 94 -40.81 2.11 -25.42
C SER A 94 -40.96 3.58 -25.84
N GLN A 95 -41.67 4.39 -25.05
CA GLN A 95 -41.91 5.81 -25.34
C GLN A 95 -40.71 6.73 -25.04
N PHE A 96 -39.72 6.27 -24.27
CA PHE A 96 -38.58 7.08 -23.88
C PHE A 96 -37.27 6.54 -24.44
N ARG A 97 -36.39 7.44 -24.86
CA ARG A 97 -35.03 7.08 -25.25
C ARG A 97 -34.15 7.05 -24.01
N SER A 98 -33.65 5.86 -23.65
CA SER A 98 -32.67 5.71 -22.59
C SER A 98 -31.29 6.16 -23.05
N THR A 99 -30.62 6.92 -22.17
CA THR A 99 -29.26 7.39 -22.36
C THR A 99 -28.44 7.10 -21.11
N PHE A 100 -27.24 6.56 -21.25
CA PHE A 100 -26.36 6.25 -20.14
C PHE A 100 -24.90 6.46 -20.52
N ALA A 101 -24.03 6.43 -19.52
CA ALA A 101 -22.60 6.65 -19.72
C ALA A 101 -21.92 5.43 -20.38
N ASP A 102 -21.09 5.69 -21.38
CA ASP A 102 -20.26 4.68 -22.04
C ASP A 102 -18.91 5.31 -22.41
N ASN A 103 -17.82 4.57 -22.18
CA ASN A 103 -16.46 4.97 -22.54
C ASN A 103 -15.93 4.23 -23.78
N LYS A 104 -16.78 3.51 -24.54
CA LYS A 104 -16.38 2.82 -25.78
C LYS A 104 -15.72 3.76 -26.78
N ASN A 105 -16.30 4.93 -26.99
CA ASN A 105 -15.84 5.93 -27.93
C ASN A 105 -15.34 7.17 -27.19
N LYS A 106 -14.06 7.54 -27.38
CA LYS A 106 -13.43 8.69 -26.72
C LYS A 106 -14.14 10.03 -26.99
N ARG A 107 -14.96 10.13 -28.03
CA ARG A 107 -15.69 11.36 -28.43
C ARG A 107 -17.06 11.49 -27.76
N THR A 108 -17.63 10.40 -27.26
CA THR A 108 -18.98 10.37 -26.70
C THR A 108 -18.92 9.88 -25.27
N LYS A 109 -19.41 10.67 -24.32
CA LYS A 109 -19.53 10.28 -22.91
C LYS A 109 -20.87 9.59 -22.61
N LEU A 110 -21.89 9.90 -23.42
CA LEU A 110 -23.23 9.33 -23.34
C LEU A 110 -23.59 8.61 -24.64
N VAL A 111 -24.26 7.47 -24.51
CA VAL A 111 -24.84 6.70 -25.62
C VAL A 111 -26.34 6.55 -25.39
N GLY A 112 -27.12 6.70 -26.47
CA GLY A 112 -28.55 6.40 -26.46
C GLY A 112 -28.75 4.98 -26.98
N ASP A 113 -29.23 4.08 -26.12
CA ASP A 113 -29.47 2.68 -26.44
C ASP A 113 -30.56 2.14 -25.50
N GLU A 114 -31.41 1.24 -26.01
CA GLU A 114 -32.46 0.59 -25.22
C GLU A 114 -31.89 -0.46 -24.27
N THR A 115 -30.73 -1.04 -24.61
CA THR A 115 -30.12 -2.13 -23.84
C THR A 115 -28.79 -1.69 -23.27
N ALA A 116 -28.69 -1.72 -21.94
CA ALA A 116 -27.44 -1.57 -21.23
C ALA A 116 -26.82 -2.94 -20.95
N ASN A 117 -25.49 -2.99 -20.89
CA ASN A 117 -24.76 -4.24 -20.71
C ASN A 117 -23.72 -4.10 -19.60
N CYS A 118 -23.51 -5.16 -18.82
CA CYS A 118 -22.40 -5.25 -17.88
C CYS A 118 -21.66 -6.57 -18.03
N TYR A 119 -20.46 -6.50 -18.62
CA TYR A 119 -19.60 -7.64 -18.94
C TYR A 119 -18.14 -7.17 -19.13
N ILE A 120 -17.24 -8.08 -19.51
CA ILE A 120 -15.80 -7.76 -19.51
C ILE A 120 -15.43 -6.55 -20.39
N TYR A 121 -16.11 -6.30 -21.52
CA TYR A 121 -15.74 -5.17 -22.37
C TYR A 121 -16.17 -3.81 -21.79
N THR A 122 -17.35 -3.73 -21.18
CA THR A 122 -17.94 -2.50 -20.64
C THR A 122 -18.96 -2.82 -19.55
N CYS A 123 -19.17 -1.87 -18.63
CA CYS A 123 -20.32 -1.91 -17.74
C CYS A 123 -21.10 -0.59 -17.75
N ASN A 124 -22.29 -0.62 -18.33
CA ASN A 124 -23.19 0.50 -18.51
C ASN A 124 -24.16 0.59 -17.33
N ILE A 125 -23.70 1.12 -16.21
CA ILE A 125 -24.47 1.32 -14.98
C ILE A 125 -24.42 2.79 -14.53
N GLY A 126 -25.03 3.12 -13.40
CA GLY A 126 -25.03 4.47 -12.84
C GLY A 126 -26.21 5.29 -13.36
N PHE A 127 -25.99 6.56 -13.73
CA PHE A 127 -27.07 7.43 -14.22
C PHE A 127 -27.63 7.01 -15.58
N PHE A 128 -28.96 6.86 -15.63
CA PHE A 128 -29.77 6.65 -16.83
C PHE A 128 -30.71 7.84 -16.98
N PHE A 129 -30.59 8.53 -18.11
CA PHE A 129 -31.42 9.66 -18.49
C PHE A 129 -32.46 9.20 -19.50
N TYR A 130 -33.73 9.50 -19.23
CA TYR A 130 -34.84 9.22 -20.12
C TYR A 130 -35.36 10.54 -20.68
N HIS A 131 -35.48 10.59 -22.00
CA HIS A 131 -36.04 11.73 -22.69
C HIS A 131 -36.78 11.24 -23.95
N GLN A 132 -37.93 11.84 -24.29
CA GLN A 132 -38.73 11.46 -25.47
C GLN A 132 -37.98 11.72 -26.79
N VAL A 133 -37.38 12.91 -26.93
CA VAL A 133 -36.74 13.39 -28.17
C VAL A 133 -35.21 13.26 -28.17
N VAL A 134 -34.53 13.75 -27.13
CA VAL A 134 -33.06 13.86 -27.08
C VAL A 134 -32.44 12.58 -26.54
N ASN A 135 -31.31 12.13 -27.08
CA ASN A 135 -30.60 10.96 -26.56
C ASN A 135 -29.07 11.04 -26.74
N GLY A 136 -28.35 10.16 -26.03
CA GLY A 136 -26.91 10.03 -26.12
C GLY A 136 -26.17 11.34 -25.87
N GLN A 137 -25.18 11.62 -26.71
CA GLN A 137 -24.34 12.80 -26.60
C GLN A 137 -25.09 14.13 -26.81
N GLU A 138 -26.28 14.11 -27.43
CA GLU A 138 -27.08 15.31 -27.66
C GLU A 138 -27.56 15.93 -26.34
N ILE A 139 -27.74 15.15 -25.27
CA ILE A 139 -28.06 15.67 -23.92
C ILE A 139 -27.03 16.72 -23.50
N ILE A 140 -25.73 16.41 -23.67
CA ILE A 140 -24.64 17.32 -23.30
C ILE A 140 -24.56 18.50 -24.28
N LYS A 141 -24.68 18.24 -25.59
CA LYS A 141 -24.52 19.30 -26.60
C LYS A 141 -25.64 20.34 -26.54
N ARG A 142 -26.87 19.89 -26.32
CA ARG A 142 -28.06 20.75 -26.23
C ARG A 142 -28.26 21.32 -24.83
N LYS A 143 -27.44 20.92 -23.86
CA LYS A 143 -27.59 21.25 -22.44
C LYS A 143 -29.02 20.97 -21.95
N THR A 144 -29.51 19.77 -22.23
CA THR A 144 -30.86 19.34 -21.86
C THR A 144 -31.03 19.32 -20.33
N VAL A 145 -32.13 19.88 -19.83
CA VAL A 145 -32.38 20.02 -18.38
C VAL A 145 -33.71 19.39 -17.96
N ASP A 146 -34.60 19.18 -18.92
CA ASP A 146 -35.99 18.75 -18.82
C ASP A 146 -36.12 17.25 -19.10
N PHE A 147 -35.44 16.42 -18.30
CA PHE A 147 -35.55 14.97 -18.44
C PHE A 147 -36.95 14.48 -18.01
N ASP A 148 -37.52 13.54 -18.78
CA ASP A 148 -38.73 12.82 -18.37
C ASP A 148 -38.45 11.99 -17.11
N ASN A 149 -37.25 11.41 -17.01
CA ASN A 149 -36.77 10.74 -15.81
C ASN A 149 -35.25 10.67 -15.74
N VAL A 150 -34.72 10.57 -14.52
CA VAL A 150 -33.35 10.18 -14.23
C VAL A 150 -33.34 9.18 -13.09
N ILE A 151 -32.70 8.04 -13.31
CA ILE A 151 -32.51 6.99 -12.28
C ILE A 151 -31.04 6.63 -12.18
N TYR A 152 -30.62 6.12 -11.02
CA TYR A 152 -29.28 5.59 -10.82
C TYR A 152 -29.33 4.07 -10.64
N ILE A 153 -28.82 3.32 -11.62
CA ILE A 153 -28.81 1.87 -11.61
C ILE A 153 -27.53 1.35 -10.92
N LYS A 154 -27.70 0.45 -9.95
CA LYS A 154 -26.60 -0.31 -9.34
C LYS A 154 -26.86 -1.80 -9.39
N LEU A 155 -25.82 -2.62 -9.48
CA LEU A 155 -25.93 -4.07 -9.41
C LEU A 155 -25.70 -4.54 -7.97
N THR A 156 -26.49 -5.51 -7.53
CA THR A 156 -26.38 -6.13 -6.19
C THR A 156 -26.37 -7.63 -6.30
N THR A 157 -25.66 -8.33 -5.40
CA THR A 157 -25.75 -9.78 -5.27
C THR A 157 -25.71 -10.20 -3.81
N LYS A 158 -26.25 -11.39 -3.49
CA LYS A 158 -26.24 -11.97 -2.13
C LYS A 158 -24.84 -12.07 -1.52
N LYS A 159 -23.82 -12.32 -2.35
CA LYS A 159 -22.42 -12.48 -1.92
C LYS A 159 -21.59 -11.21 -2.07
N ASN A 160 -22.19 -10.12 -2.54
CA ASN A 160 -21.49 -8.90 -2.94
C ASN A 160 -20.34 -9.13 -3.94
N GLU A 161 -20.53 -10.11 -4.83
CA GLU A 161 -19.62 -10.52 -5.88
C GLU A 161 -20.38 -10.70 -7.20
N PHE A 162 -19.80 -10.25 -8.31
CA PHE A 162 -20.27 -10.48 -9.67
C PHE A 162 -19.15 -11.07 -10.51
N LEU A 163 -19.30 -12.35 -10.84
CA LEU A 163 -18.31 -13.13 -11.59
C LEU A 163 -18.71 -13.13 -13.07
N ILE A 164 -17.92 -12.44 -13.90
CA ILE A 164 -18.24 -12.17 -15.31
C ILE A 164 -18.08 -13.42 -16.17
N GLY A 165 -17.21 -14.35 -15.79
CA GLY A 165 -16.88 -15.53 -16.58
C GLY A 165 -16.29 -16.66 -15.76
N ASN A 166 -16.27 -17.85 -16.35
CA ASN A 166 -15.54 -19.00 -15.84
C ASN A 166 -14.30 -19.22 -16.71
N LEU A 167 -13.13 -19.38 -16.07
CA LEU A 167 -11.84 -19.56 -16.73
C LEU A 167 -11.11 -20.77 -16.16
N LYS A 168 -10.44 -21.52 -17.01
CA LYS A 168 -9.63 -22.68 -16.60
C LYS A 168 -8.14 -22.34 -16.59
N TYR A 169 -7.40 -22.94 -15.66
CA TYR A 169 -5.94 -22.89 -15.65
C TYR A 169 -5.36 -24.27 -15.32
N VAL A 170 -4.14 -24.52 -15.80
CA VAL A 170 -3.53 -25.85 -15.72
C VAL A 170 -2.46 -25.83 -14.65
N SER A 171 -2.65 -26.61 -13.58
CA SER A 171 -1.67 -26.75 -12.50
C SER A 171 -1.15 -25.38 -12.00
N LYS A 172 0.18 -25.20 -11.96
CA LYS A 172 0.84 -23.94 -11.58
C LYS A 172 1.04 -22.98 -12.75
N MET A 173 0.42 -23.20 -13.92
CA MET A 173 0.51 -22.30 -15.07
C MET A 173 -0.59 -21.24 -15.00
N TYR A 174 -0.28 -20.10 -14.40
CA TYR A 174 -1.22 -18.99 -14.28
C TYR A 174 -1.28 -18.23 -15.62
N PRO A 175 -2.41 -18.23 -16.35
CA PRO A 175 -2.50 -17.54 -17.63
C PRO A 175 -2.66 -16.03 -17.43
N LEU A 176 -2.28 -15.22 -18.42
CA LEU A 176 -2.73 -13.84 -18.48
C LEU A 176 -4.19 -13.78 -18.93
N ILE A 177 -4.94 -12.88 -18.32
CA ILE A 177 -6.35 -12.58 -18.62
C ILE A 177 -6.54 -11.06 -18.69
N ILE A 178 -7.70 -10.66 -19.18
CA ILE A 178 -8.15 -9.27 -19.17
C ILE A 178 -8.98 -9.02 -17.92
N CYS A 179 -8.63 -7.99 -17.17
CA CYS A 179 -9.43 -7.45 -16.08
C CYS A 179 -9.99 -6.08 -16.45
N PRO A 180 -11.19 -5.72 -15.93
CA PRO A 180 -11.63 -4.33 -15.89
C PRO A 180 -10.57 -3.40 -15.26
N TYR A 181 -10.57 -2.14 -15.69
CA TYR A 181 -9.70 -1.08 -15.17
C TYR A 181 -10.46 0.26 -15.10
N ASP A 182 -9.77 1.38 -14.89
CA ASP A 182 -10.38 2.66 -14.49
C ASP A 182 -11.53 3.12 -15.40
N ASN A 183 -11.40 2.97 -16.73
CA ASN A 183 -12.41 3.42 -17.68
C ASN A 183 -13.45 2.36 -18.06
N TRP A 184 -13.49 1.21 -17.36
CA TRP A 184 -14.44 0.13 -17.66
C TRP A 184 -15.92 0.56 -17.51
N VAL A 185 -16.18 1.48 -16.59
CA VAL A 185 -17.46 2.19 -16.45
C VAL A 185 -17.35 3.62 -16.96
N GLY A 186 -18.45 4.15 -17.52
CA GLY A 186 -18.50 5.51 -18.05
C GLY A 186 -18.10 6.57 -17.01
N THR A 187 -17.28 7.55 -17.38
CA THR A 187 -16.77 8.56 -16.43
C THR A 187 -17.85 9.42 -15.77
N ILE A 188 -19.00 9.60 -16.45
CA ILE A 188 -20.16 10.34 -15.95
C ILE A 188 -21.30 9.40 -15.49
N SER A 189 -20.99 8.13 -15.23
CA SER A 189 -21.96 7.19 -14.65
C SER A 189 -22.26 7.50 -13.18
N GLY A 190 -21.34 8.17 -12.48
CA GLY A 190 -21.36 8.24 -11.02
C GLY A 190 -20.96 6.92 -10.35
N ALA A 191 -20.46 5.94 -11.11
CA ALA A 191 -19.81 4.74 -10.61
C ALA A 191 -18.33 4.74 -11.00
N GLN A 192 -17.51 4.02 -10.25
CA GLN A 192 -16.07 3.91 -10.52
C GLN A 192 -15.61 2.47 -10.33
N PHE A 193 -14.85 1.95 -11.28
CA PHE A 193 -14.13 0.69 -11.07
C PHE A 193 -12.76 0.95 -10.44
N VAL A 194 -12.45 0.24 -9.37
CA VAL A 194 -11.16 0.30 -8.67
C VAL A 194 -10.53 -1.08 -8.70
N THR A 195 -9.42 -1.23 -9.43
CA THR A 195 -8.71 -2.50 -9.45
C THR A 195 -7.98 -2.75 -8.12
N PHE A 196 -7.91 -4.01 -7.69
CA PHE A 196 -7.13 -4.39 -6.50
C PHE A 196 -5.65 -4.50 -6.77
N ASP A 197 -5.26 -4.75 -8.02
CA ASP A 197 -3.86 -4.82 -8.41
C ASP A 197 -3.66 -3.93 -9.64
N ILE A 198 -2.75 -2.97 -9.56
CA ILE A 198 -2.40 -2.13 -10.71
C ILE A 198 -1.20 -2.70 -11.48
N SER A 199 -0.62 -3.79 -11.00
CA SER A 199 0.56 -4.46 -11.56
C SER A 199 0.13 -5.36 -12.72
N GLY A 200 0.12 -4.80 -13.93
CA GLY A 200 -0.21 -5.55 -15.13
C GLY A 200 0.31 -4.89 -16.39
N ILE A 201 -0.01 -5.50 -17.52
CA ILE A 201 0.34 -4.97 -18.84
C ILE A 201 -0.79 -4.06 -19.30
N GLN A 202 -0.42 -2.86 -19.70
CA GLN A 202 -1.35 -1.87 -20.24
C GLN A 202 -0.93 -1.52 -21.66
N TYR A 203 -1.92 -1.43 -22.54
CA TYR A 203 -1.75 -0.96 -23.91
C TYR A 203 -2.69 0.20 -24.19
N ASP A 204 -2.25 1.17 -24.97
CA ASP A 204 -3.08 2.33 -25.35
C ASP A 204 -4.39 1.90 -26.03
N LYS A 205 -4.36 0.80 -26.79
CA LYS A 205 -5.52 0.24 -27.49
C LYS A 205 -6.56 -0.36 -26.55
N LEU A 206 -6.16 -0.76 -25.33
CA LEU A 206 -7.10 -1.13 -24.26
C LEU A 206 -7.84 0.09 -23.67
N SER A 207 -7.48 1.32 -24.09
CA SER A 207 -8.18 2.56 -23.77
C SER A 207 -8.36 2.83 -22.28
N ASN A 208 -7.44 2.32 -21.46
CA ASN A 208 -7.52 2.34 -19.99
C ASN A 208 -8.80 1.68 -19.41
N ARG A 209 -9.55 0.93 -20.23
CA ARG A 209 -10.73 0.16 -19.80
C ARG A 209 -10.35 -1.19 -19.24
N HIS A 210 -9.18 -1.68 -19.65
CA HIS A 210 -8.71 -3.01 -19.38
C HIS A 210 -7.24 -2.99 -19.00
N ILE A 211 -6.87 -3.91 -18.11
CA ILE A 211 -5.49 -4.24 -17.77
C ILE A 211 -5.32 -5.75 -17.94
N ILE A 212 -4.16 -6.18 -18.44
CA ILE A 212 -3.84 -7.60 -18.59
C ILE A 212 -3.07 -8.04 -17.34
N GLN A 213 -3.57 -9.08 -16.67
CA GLN A 213 -3.02 -9.58 -15.41
C GLN A 213 -2.89 -11.09 -15.43
N SER A 214 -1.96 -11.63 -14.65
CA SER A 214 -1.88 -13.06 -14.43
C SER A 214 -2.99 -13.51 -13.47
N MET A 215 -3.71 -14.58 -13.85
CA MET A 215 -4.81 -15.17 -13.12
C MET A 215 -4.31 -16.29 -12.20
N TYR A 216 -4.42 -16.10 -10.90
CA TYR A 216 -3.94 -17.04 -9.89
C TYR A 216 -4.85 -17.01 -8.65
N PRO A 217 -4.97 -18.10 -7.88
CA PRO A 217 -5.75 -18.10 -6.65
C PRO A 217 -5.09 -17.17 -5.62
N ARG A 218 -5.74 -16.04 -5.30
CA ARG A 218 -5.21 -15.01 -4.38
C ARG A 218 -5.37 -15.39 -2.91
N ASN A 219 -6.44 -16.12 -2.59
CA ASN A 219 -6.87 -16.41 -1.22
C ASN A 219 -7.10 -17.92 -1.02
N SER A 220 -7.53 -18.30 0.20
CA SER A 220 -7.97 -19.66 0.52
C SER A 220 -9.08 -20.17 -0.40
N ASP A 221 -9.96 -19.28 -0.89
CA ASP A 221 -10.91 -19.58 -1.95
C ASP A 221 -10.18 -19.66 -3.30
N LYS A 222 -9.76 -20.88 -3.63
CA LYS A 222 -9.04 -21.19 -4.88
C LYS A 222 -9.94 -21.15 -6.12
N SER A 223 -11.24 -20.91 -5.97
CA SER A 223 -12.23 -20.96 -7.06
C SER A 223 -12.52 -19.60 -7.69
N LYS A 224 -11.89 -18.51 -7.22
CA LYS A 224 -12.18 -17.16 -7.72
C LYS A 224 -10.93 -16.32 -7.95
N PHE A 225 -11.03 -15.44 -8.94
CA PHE A 225 -10.07 -14.37 -9.18
C PHE A 225 -10.78 -13.02 -9.26
N ILE A 226 -10.59 -12.17 -8.24
CA ILE A 226 -11.23 -10.85 -8.17
C ILE A 226 -10.28 -9.79 -8.73
N CYS A 227 -10.71 -9.11 -9.80
CA CYS A 227 -9.95 -8.04 -10.46
C CYS A 227 -9.99 -6.73 -9.66
N GLY A 228 -11.10 -6.48 -8.96
CA GLY A 228 -11.33 -5.23 -8.24
C GLY A 228 -12.76 -5.09 -7.73
N GLU A 229 -13.16 -3.85 -7.47
CA GLU A 229 -14.51 -3.51 -7.01
C GLU A 229 -15.11 -2.36 -7.82
N LEU A 230 -16.42 -2.42 -8.01
CA LEU A 230 -17.22 -1.38 -8.62
C LEU A 230 -17.87 -0.56 -7.50
N LYS A 231 -17.45 0.69 -7.33
CA LYS A 231 -17.93 1.63 -6.33
C LYS A 231 -19.08 2.46 -6.88
N TYR A 232 -20.13 2.58 -6.09
CA TYR A 232 -21.32 3.38 -6.40
C TYR A 232 -21.33 4.70 -5.63
N ILE A 233 -22.16 5.64 -6.07
CA ILE A 233 -22.28 6.98 -5.48
C ILE A 233 -22.82 6.98 -4.04
N ASP A 234 -23.52 5.92 -3.64
CA ASP A 234 -24.05 5.73 -2.28
C ASP A 234 -23.02 5.11 -1.32
N GLY A 235 -21.77 4.94 -1.76
CA GLY A 235 -20.69 4.37 -0.96
C GLY A 235 -20.67 2.84 -0.93
N THR A 236 -21.66 2.16 -1.51
CA THR A 236 -21.62 0.70 -1.64
C THR A 236 -20.64 0.27 -2.73
N SER A 237 -20.13 -0.97 -2.67
CA SER A 237 -19.28 -1.53 -3.71
C SER A 237 -19.62 -2.99 -4.01
N LEU A 238 -19.34 -3.43 -5.24
CA LEU A 238 -19.55 -4.80 -5.72
C LEU A 238 -18.23 -5.37 -6.25
N LYS A 239 -17.78 -6.52 -5.74
CA LYS A 239 -16.54 -7.16 -6.23
C LYS A 239 -16.75 -7.76 -7.62
N ILE A 240 -15.80 -7.52 -8.52
CA ILE A 240 -15.87 -7.99 -9.92
C ILE A 240 -14.71 -8.93 -10.21
N GLY A 241 -15.01 -10.08 -10.82
CA GLY A 241 -13.98 -11.07 -11.10
C GLY A 241 -14.42 -12.23 -12.00
N TYR A 242 -13.72 -13.35 -11.85
CA TYR A 242 -13.94 -14.59 -12.55
C TYR A 242 -14.07 -15.75 -11.57
N GLU A 243 -14.90 -16.72 -11.93
CA GLU A 243 -14.75 -18.07 -11.40
C GLU A 243 -13.56 -18.72 -12.11
N ILE A 244 -12.71 -19.41 -11.35
CA ILE A 244 -11.53 -20.10 -11.87
C ILE A 244 -11.56 -21.57 -11.48
N GLU A 245 -11.24 -22.43 -12.43
CA GLU A 245 -11.21 -23.87 -12.24
C GLU A 245 -9.83 -24.42 -12.59
N LEU A 246 -9.32 -25.30 -11.72
CA LEU A 246 -8.08 -26.04 -11.98
C LEU A 246 -8.39 -27.18 -12.96
N ASP A 247 -7.79 -27.12 -14.13
CA ASP A 247 -7.78 -28.21 -15.09
C ASP A 247 -6.67 -29.20 -14.72
N THR A 248 -7.07 -30.40 -14.30
CA THR A 248 -6.17 -31.49 -13.89
C THR A 248 -5.82 -32.43 -15.04
N SER A 249 -6.37 -32.21 -16.24
CA SER A 249 -6.17 -33.12 -17.38
C SER A 249 -4.82 -32.94 -18.09
N GLU A 250 -4.23 -31.75 -18.00
CA GLU A 250 -2.93 -31.45 -18.62
C GLU A 250 -1.75 -31.68 -17.66
N VAL A 251 -0.62 -32.17 -18.21
CA VAL A 251 0.62 -32.42 -17.46
C VAL A 251 1.21 -31.11 -16.93
N SER A 252 1.52 -31.06 -15.64
CA SER A 252 2.15 -29.89 -15.04
C SER A 252 3.57 -29.70 -15.55
N LEU A 253 3.89 -28.50 -16.05
CA LEU A 253 5.28 -28.08 -16.23
C LEU A 253 5.97 -28.06 -14.86
N THR A 254 7.21 -28.54 -14.81
CA THR A 254 8.06 -28.40 -13.64
C THR A 254 8.77 -27.04 -13.68
N ALA A 255 8.89 -26.37 -12.53
CA ALA A 255 9.63 -25.13 -12.47
C ALA A 255 11.12 -25.40 -12.76
N GLY A 256 11.68 -24.76 -13.78
CA GLY A 256 13.13 -24.68 -13.92
C GLY A 256 13.71 -23.91 -12.73
N LYS A 257 15.00 -24.08 -12.42
CA LYS A 257 15.71 -23.21 -11.46
C LYS A 257 16.45 -22.10 -12.22
N ILE A 258 16.62 -20.94 -11.59
CA ILE A 258 17.40 -19.84 -12.17
C ILE A 258 18.33 -19.19 -11.14
N ASN A 259 19.59 -18.99 -11.50
CA ASN A 259 20.52 -18.20 -10.71
C ASN A 259 20.52 -16.75 -11.18
N ILE A 260 19.76 -15.88 -10.51
CA ILE A 260 19.59 -14.47 -10.93
C ILE A 260 20.86 -13.61 -10.79
N SER A 261 21.98 -14.17 -10.31
CA SER A 261 23.30 -13.50 -10.36
C SER A 261 23.97 -13.66 -11.73
N LYS A 262 23.61 -14.69 -12.50
CA LYS A 262 24.26 -15.05 -13.77
C LYS A 262 23.28 -15.13 -14.93
N ASP A 263 22.08 -15.62 -14.64
CA ASP A 263 21.10 -15.99 -15.65
C ASP A 263 20.12 -14.85 -15.92
N SER A 264 19.62 -14.85 -17.14
CA SER A 264 18.57 -13.94 -17.58
C SER A 264 17.18 -14.60 -17.51
N PHE A 265 16.13 -13.81 -17.33
CA PHE A 265 14.74 -14.28 -17.32
C PHE A 265 14.24 -14.62 -18.73
N VAL A 266 14.71 -15.74 -19.27
CA VAL A 266 14.39 -16.24 -20.61
C VAL A 266 13.96 -17.71 -20.58
N CYS A 267 13.12 -18.13 -21.53
CA CYS A 267 12.68 -19.53 -21.63
C CYS A 267 13.62 -20.41 -22.47
N GLY A 268 14.28 -19.84 -23.49
CA GLY A 268 15.22 -20.56 -24.36
C GLY A 268 16.56 -19.86 -24.51
N PRO A 269 17.63 -20.58 -24.90
CA PRO A 269 18.98 -20.03 -25.00
C PRO A 269 19.12 -18.95 -26.09
N GLU A 270 18.29 -19.00 -27.13
CA GLU A 270 18.33 -18.05 -28.27
C GLU A 270 17.43 -16.82 -28.08
N THR A 271 16.79 -16.69 -26.93
CA THR A 271 15.82 -15.63 -26.65
C THR A 271 16.38 -14.61 -25.68
N ASN A 272 15.92 -13.37 -25.78
CA ASN A 272 16.30 -12.29 -24.87
C ASN A 272 15.17 -11.99 -23.87
N GLU A 273 15.50 -11.29 -22.78
CA GLU A 273 14.49 -10.93 -21.76
C GLU A 273 13.41 -10.02 -22.32
N SER A 274 13.77 -9.10 -23.23
CA SER A 274 12.77 -8.19 -23.82
C SER A 274 11.69 -8.92 -24.63
N SER A 275 11.92 -10.16 -25.05
CA SER A 275 10.91 -11.01 -25.70
C SER A 275 9.81 -11.48 -24.76
N TYR A 276 9.92 -11.25 -23.45
CA TYR A 276 8.96 -11.75 -22.47
C TYR A 276 8.35 -10.65 -21.61
N TYR A 277 7.08 -10.83 -21.26
CA TYR A 277 6.51 -10.24 -20.05
C TYR A 277 6.80 -11.14 -18.87
N HIS A 278 7.19 -10.53 -17.75
CA HIS A 278 7.59 -11.24 -16.55
C HIS A 278 6.62 -10.96 -15.42
N PHE A 279 6.18 -12.01 -14.73
CA PHE A 279 5.42 -11.90 -13.50
C PHE A 279 6.12 -12.70 -12.39
N SER A 280 6.33 -12.08 -11.23
CA SER A 280 6.88 -12.72 -10.04
C SER A 280 5.75 -13.17 -9.13
N TYR A 281 5.66 -14.48 -8.91
CA TYR A 281 4.73 -15.10 -7.98
C TYR A 281 5.45 -15.44 -6.68
N ASN A 282 4.84 -15.08 -5.55
CA ASN A 282 5.35 -15.44 -4.23
C ASN A 282 4.21 -15.90 -3.33
N ASN A 283 4.35 -17.10 -2.77
CA ASN A 283 3.35 -17.71 -1.89
C ASN A 283 3.90 -18.06 -0.51
N ILE A 284 4.98 -17.42 -0.07
CA ILE A 284 5.53 -17.62 1.28
C ILE A 284 4.48 -17.26 2.32
N ASN A 285 3.79 -16.13 2.15
CA ASN A 285 2.62 -15.80 2.94
C ASN A 285 1.37 -16.42 2.31
N LYS A 286 0.92 -17.55 2.84
CA LYS A 286 -0.30 -18.24 2.35
C LYS A 286 -1.58 -17.40 2.46
N ASN A 287 -1.59 -16.40 3.34
CA ASN A 287 -2.73 -15.49 3.52
C ASN A 287 -2.67 -14.28 2.58
N ASN A 288 -1.52 -14.03 1.95
CA ASN A 288 -1.31 -12.93 1.01
C ASN A 288 -0.41 -13.41 -0.12
N ILE A 289 -1.00 -14.16 -1.05
CA ILE A 289 -0.30 -14.63 -2.23
C ILE A 289 -0.19 -13.46 -3.22
N GLU A 290 1.04 -13.16 -3.64
CA GLU A 290 1.31 -12.03 -4.49
C GLU A 290 1.77 -12.46 -5.88
N MET A 291 1.29 -11.74 -6.90
CA MET A 291 1.78 -11.82 -8.27
C MET A 291 2.08 -10.40 -8.74
N ARG A 292 3.29 -10.13 -9.19
CA ARG A 292 3.73 -8.77 -9.55
C ARG A 292 4.26 -8.74 -10.96
N PHE A 293 3.77 -7.81 -11.76
CA PHE A 293 4.36 -7.52 -13.06
C PHE A 293 5.77 -6.92 -12.89
N LEU A 294 6.77 -7.55 -13.49
CA LEU A 294 8.16 -7.07 -13.47
C LEU A 294 8.45 -6.33 -14.78
N ASN A 295 8.32 -5.01 -14.76
CA ASN A 295 8.60 -4.19 -15.95
C ASN A 295 10.10 -3.93 -16.11
N LEU A 296 10.82 -4.92 -16.66
CA LEU A 296 12.27 -4.87 -16.90
C LEU A 296 12.70 -3.69 -17.79
N GLU A 297 11.82 -3.17 -18.65
CA GLU A 297 12.14 -2.05 -19.56
C GLU A 297 12.13 -0.70 -18.85
N LYS A 298 11.23 -0.50 -17.87
CA LYS A 298 11.06 0.79 -17.19
C LYS A 298 11.84 0.92 -15.90
N SER A 299 12.19 -0.19 -15.23
CA SER A 299 12.83 -0.17 -13.92
C SER A 299 14.13 -0.95 -13.91
N LYS A 300 15.24 -0.27 -13.61
CA LYS A 300 16.53 -0.91 -13.34
C LYS A 300 16.58 -1.56 -11.94
N ASN A 301 15.65 -1.20 -11.05
CA ASN A 301 15.66 -1.60 -9.64
C ASN A 301 14.49 -2.54 -9.32
N ILE A 302 14.42 -3.65 -10.04
CA ILE A 302 13.36 -4.64 -9.81
C ILE A 302 13.74 -5.53 -8.65
N SER A 303 13.00 -5.42 -7.55
CA SER A 303 13.18 -6.26 -6.37
C SER A 303 12.66 -7.67 -6.65
N ILE A 304 13.57 -8.64 -6.53
CA ILE A 304 13.27 -10.07 -6.55
C ILE A 304 13.32 -10.59 -5.13
N PHE A 305 12.35 -11.42 -4.75
CA PHE A 305 12.25 -11.98 -3.41
C PHE A 305 12.58 -13.47 -3.36
N HIS A 306 12.92 -13.91 -2.16
CA HIS A 306 13.13 -15.30 -1.83
C HIS A 306 11.89 -16.13 -2.16
N ASN A 307 12.11 -17.31 -2.76
CA ASN A 307 11.08 -18.23 -3.25
C ASN A 307 10.17 -17.67 -4.36
N ASP A 308 10.56 -16.56 -5.01
CA ASP A 308 9.85 -16.08 -6.20
C ASP A 308 9.86 -17.14 -7.32
N ILE A 309 8.73 -17.27 -8.01
CA ILE A 309 8.61 -18.00 -9.27
C ILE A 309 8.32 -16.99 -10.37
N ILE A 310 9.21 -16.92 -11.36
CA ILE A 310 9.11 -15.96 -12.47
C ILE A 310 8.41 -16.64 -13.64
N TYR A 311 7.21 -16.16 -13.96
CA TYR A 311 6.43 -16.53 -15.13
C TYR A 311 6.81 -15.67 -16.32
N MET A 312 7.01 -16.30 -17.47
CA MET A 312 7.40 -15.63 -18.71
C MET A 312 6.37 -15.89 -19.81
N TYR A 313 5.85 -14.81 -20.38
CA TYR A 313 4.86 -14.84 -21.46
C TYR A 313 5.46 -14.22 -22.71
N ASP A 314 5.35 -14.89 -23.83
CA ASP A 314 5.89 -14.42 -25.11
C ASP A 314 5.22 -13.11 -25.56
N LYS A 315 5.98 -12.01 -25.62
CA LYS A 315 5.46 -10.70 -26.03
C LYS A 315 5.01 -10.67 -27.49
N PHE A 316 5.54 -11.55 -28.31
CA PHE A 316 5.26 -11.62 -29.75
C PHE A 316 4.25 -12.72 -30.08
N GLY A 317 3.66 -13.35 -29.06
CA GLY A 317 2.56 -14.29 -29.25
C GLY A 317 1.38 -13.61 -29.95
N PRO A 318 0.68 -14.29 -30.88
CA PRO A 318 -0.33 -13.69 -31.74
C PRO A 318 -1.45 -13.00 -30.95
N MET A 319 -1.78 -13.56 -29.79
CA MET A 319 -2.82 -12.99 -28.92
C MET A 319 -2.41 -11.68 -28.28
N ILE A 320 -1.16 -11.59 -27.83
CA ILE A 320 -0.59 -10.40 -27.21
C ILE A 320 -0.43 -9.30 -28.24
N GLU A 321 0.08 -9.62 -29.43
CA GLU A 321 0.18 -8.66 -30.53
C GLU A 321 -1.18 -8.11 -30.93
N ARG A 322 -2.21 -8.96 -30.98
CA ARG A 322 -3.57 -8.53 -31.27
C ARG A 322 -4.10 -7.57 -30.19
N LEU A 323 -3.96 -7.91 -28.91
CA LEU A 323 -4.36 -7.01 -27.81
C LEU A 323 -3.60 -5.68 -27.83
N LYS A 324 -2.33 -5.70 -28.22
CA LYS A 324 -1.50 -4.51 -28.35
C LYS A 324 -1.94 -3.60 -29.51
N ASN A 325 -2.28 -4.19 -30.65
CA ASN A 325 -2.56 -3.47 -31.90
C ASN A 325 -4.03 -3.10 -32.07
N GLU A 326 -4.94 -4.00 -31.67
CA GLU A 326 -6.39 -3.87 -31.85
C GLU A 326 -7.13 -3.56 -30.54
N GLY A 327 -6.51 -3.86 -29.39
CA GLY A 327 -7.19 -3.82 -28.09
C GLY A 327 -8.07 -5.04 -27.88
N PHE A 328 -9.02 -4.95 -26.96
CA PHE A 328 -10.01 -5.99 -26.71
C PHE A 328 -11.33 -5.60 -27.37
N SER A 329 -12.00 -6.52 -28.08
CA SER A 329 -13.32 -6.30 -28.68
C SER A 329 -14.09 -7.62 -28.74
N PRO A 330 -15.36 -7.69 -28.30
CA PRO A 330 -16.15 -8.93 -28.31
C PRO A 330 -16.21 -9.64 -29.67
N ASN A 331 -16.34 -8.87 -30.75
CA ASN A 331 -16.43 -9.41 -32.11
C ASN A 331 -15.12 -10.08 -32.56
N SER A 332 -14.01 -9.70 -31.93
CA SER A 332 -12.68 -10.20 -32.24
C SER A 332 -12.39 -11.55 -31.57
N TYR A 333 -13.02 -11.87 -30.43
CA TYR A 333 -12.54 -12.90 -29.50
C TYR A 333 -13.61 -13.93 -29.12
N ASN A 334 -14.11 -14.75 -30.06
CA ASN A 334 -15.07 -15.84 -29.79
C ASN A 334 -16.17 -15.46 -28.76
N GLY A 335 -16.64 -14.21 -28.81
CA GLY A 335 -17.63 -13.63 -27.90
C GLY A 335 -17.06 -12.89 -26.68
N ASN A 336 -17.85 -12.86 -25.61
CA ASN A 336 -17.61 -12.05 -24.41
C ASN A 336 -16.70 -12.74 -23.37
N ILE A 337 -15.78 -13.61 -23.79
CA ILE A 337 -14.86 -14.31 -22.88
C ILE A 337 -13.52 -13.56 -22.87
N SER A 338 -12.95 -13.36 -21.67
CA SER A 338 -11.57 -12.91 -21.58
C SER A 338 -10.65 -13.94 -22.23
N PRO A 339 -9.75 -13.53 -23.12
CA PRO A 339 -8.74 -14.43 -23.62
C PRO A 339 -7.80 -14.90 -22.52
N THR A 340 -7.28 -16.12 -22.66
CA THR A 340 -6.27 -16.70 -21.76
C THR A 340 -4.96 -16.86 -22.53
N ILE A 341 -3.86 -16.37 -21.97
CA ILE A 341 -2.52 -16.51 -22.56
C ILE A 341 -1.66 -17.27 -21.58
N LYS A 342 -1.38 -18.55 -21.88
CA LYS A 342 -0.55 -19.40 -21.03
C LYS A 342 0.90 -18.86 -21.00
N PRO A 343 1.62 -19.00 -19.87
CA PRO A 343 3.05 -18.72 -19.84
C PRO A 343 3.78 -19.73 -20.74
N LEU A 344 4.86 -19.29 -21.39
CA LEU A 344 5.71 -20.19 -22.16
C LEU A 344 6.54 -21.07 -21.24
N CYS A 345 7.03 -20.50 -20.15
CA CYS A 345 7.73 -21.22 -19.09
C CYS A 345 7.66 -20.44 -17.77
N PHE A 346 8.12 -21.07 -16.69
CA PHE A 346 8.39 -20.39 -15.42
C PHE A 346 9.61 -20.98 -14.72
N LYS A 347 10.32 -20.13 -13.97
CA LYS A 347 11.53 -20.50 -13.26
C LYS A 347 11.46 -20.08 -11.80
N LYS A 348 11.79 -20.99 -10.89
CA LYS A 348 11.97 -20.71 -9.47
C LYS A 348 13.33 -20.03 -9.25
N VAL A 349 13.31 -18.88 -8.61
CA VAL A 349 14.52 -18.14 -8.24
C VAL A 349 15.35 -19.00 -7.29
N GLY A 350 16.64 -19.11 -7.59
CA GLY A 350 17.62 -19.83 -6.80
C GLY A 350 17.87 -19.15 -5.45
N ASN A 351 18.42 -19.94 -4.55
CA ASN A 351 18.71 -19.51 -3.19
C ASN A 351 19.96 -18.62 -3.15
N PHE A 352 19.97 -17.64 -2.24
CA PHE A 352 21.14 -16.82 -1.92
C PHE A 352 21.67 -17.14 -0.53
N HIS A 353 22.94 -16.86 -0.31
CA HIS A 353 23.48 -16.78 1.04
C HIS A 353 23.28 -15.38 1.60
N GLY A 354 23.00 -15.29 2.89
CA GLY A 354 22.82 -14.03 3.60
C GLY A 354 23.67 -13.99 4.86
N THR A 355 23.86 -12.80 5.40
CA THR A 355 24.44 -12.59 6.73
C THR A 355 23.62 -11.57 7.47
N LEU A 356 23.38 -11.81 8.76
CA LEU A 356 22.83 -10.78 9.61
C LEU A 356 23.91 -9.75 9.92
N LYS A 357 23.56 -8.48 9.72
CA LYS A 357 24.36 -7.33 10.08
C LYS A 357 23.56 -6.40 10.98
N LEU A 358 24.29 -5.59 11.73
CA LEU A 358 23.72 -4.68 12.70
C LEU A 358 23.74 -3.26 12.13
N PHE A 359 22.63 -2.55 12.26
CA PHE A 359 22.44 -1.20 11.77
C PHE A 359 21.85 -0.31 12.87
N TYR A 360 22.15 0.98 12.83
CA TYR A 360 21.39 1.98 13.57
C TYR A 360 20.05 2.24 12.89
N VAL A 361 19.11 2.86 13.61
CA VAL A 361 17.78 3.21 13.06
C VAL A 361 17.84 4.16 11.85
N ASP A 362 18.94 4.90 11.69
CA ASP A 362 19.18 5.77 10.53
C ASP A 362 19.70 5.02 9.28
N GLY A 363 19.92 3.70 9.39
CA GLY A 363 20.40 2.85 8.31
C GLY A 363 21.93 2.76 8.21
N THR A 364 22.67 3.39 9.12
CA THR A 364 24.15 3.28 9.15
C THR A 364 24.56 1.91 9.70
N GLU A 365 25.44 1.21 8.99
CA GLU A 365 25.99 -0.08 9.45
C GLU A 365 26.84 0.14 10.70
N VAL A 366 26.60 -0.68 11.73
CA VAL A 366 27.41 -0.68 12.95
C VAL A 366 28.72 -1.38 12.65
N ASN A 367 29.83 -0.66 12.80
CA ASN A 367 31.15 -1.27 12.69
C ASN A 367 31.43 -2.09 13.96
N LEU A 368 31.61 -3.40 13.80
CA LEU A 368 31.96 -4.31 14.88
C LEU A 368 33.44 -4.65 14.78
N GLU A 369 34.19 -4.33 15.82
CA GLU A 369 35.61 -4.63 15.90
C GLU A 369 35.80 -6.12 16.14
N GLY A 370 36.52 -6.79 15.23
CA GLY A 370 36.90 -8.19 15.39
C GLY A 370 38.17 -8.31 16.22
N ASP A 371 38.10 -9.00 17.36
CA ASP A 371 39.29 -9.35 18.12
C ASP A 371 39.98 -10.56 17.47
N LYS A 372 41.07 -10.31 16.74
CA LYS A 372 41.88 -11.36 16.10
C LYS A 372 42.42 -12.39 17.10
N ASN A 373 42.55 -12.02 18.37
CA ASN A 373 43.12 -12.86 19.42
C ASN A 373 42.08 -13.71 20.17
N LYS A 374 40.78 -13.39 20.07
CA LYS A 374 39.68 -14.12 20.75
C LYS A 374 38.80 -14.89 19.77
N GLY A 375 39.41 -15.59 18.82
CA GLY A 375 38.70 -16.48 17.90
C GLY A 375 37.67 -15.79 17.01
N GLY A 376 37.88 -14.51 16.68
CA GLY A 376 37.01 -13.76 15.76
C GLY A 376 35.71 -13.23 16.39
N LYS A 377 35.61 -13.17 17.72
CA LYS A 377 34.49 -12.50 18.40
C LYS A 377 34.43 -11.03 17.99
N LYS A 378 33.26 -10.63 17.50
CA LYS A 378 32.92 -9.24 17.14
C LYS A 378 32.47 -8.47 18.37
N SER A 379 32.89 -7.23 18.50
CA SER A 379 32.54 -6.38 19.64
C SER A 379 32.06 -5.00 19.21
N LEU A 380 31.13 -4.44 19.98
CA LEU A 380 30.66 -3.06 19.88
C LEU A 380 31.12 -2.30 21.12
N THR A 381 31.98 -1.31 20.92
CA THR A 381 32.52 -0.50 22.00
C THR A 381 31.63 0.71 22.25
N ILE A 382 31.10 0.82 23.47
CA ILE A 382 30.32 1.98 23.92
C ILE A 382 31.27 3.06 24.44
N THR A 383 31.14 4.26 23.89
CA THR A 383 31.92 5.44 24.29
C THR A 383 31.13 6.30 25.27
N GLU A 384 31.80 7.21 25.98
CA GLU A 384 31.14 8.13 26.91
C GLU A 384 30.06 8.97 26.22
N LYS A 385 30.24 9.31 24.94
CA LYS A 385 29.26 10.06 24.14
C LYS A 385 27.93 9.33 23.94
N THR A 386 27.90 8.03 24.15
CA THR A 386 26.72 7.16 23.95
C THR A 386 26.10 6.67 25.26
N VAL A 387 26.74 6.92 26.41
CA VAL A 387 26.20 6.60 27.74
C VAL A 387 24.99 7.50 28.01
N ASP A 388 23.99 6.93 28.69
CA ASP A 388 22.70 7.55 29.03
C ASP A 388 21.88 8.00 27.80
N LYS A 389 22.28 7.58 26.59
CA LYS A 389 21.52 7.79 25.36
C LYS A 389 20.80 6.51 24.95
N LYS A 390 19.60 6.72 24.45
CA LYS A 390 18.80 5.69 23.79
C LYS A 390 19.42 5.31 22.45
N ILE A 391 19.83 4.06 22.32
CA ILE A 391 20.32 3.49 21.06
C ILE A 391 19.32 2.43 20.58
N ILE A 392 18.91 2.55 19.31
CA ILE A 392 18.04 1.59 18.64
C ILE A 392 18.89 0.91 17.57
N LEU A 393 19.09 -0.40 17.73
CA LEU A 393 19.83 -1.24 16.81
C LEU A 393 18.87 -2.18 16.08
N ILE A 394 19.10 -2.37 14.79
CA ILE A 394 18.28 -3.18 13.90
C ILE A 394 19.17 -4.26 13.30
N CYS A 395 18.67 -5.49 13.30
CA CYS A 395 19.31 -6.60 12.59
C CYS A 395 18.73 -6.69 11.18
N GLU A 396 19.55 -6.49 10.15
CA GLU A 396 19.15 -6.64 8.75
C GLU A 396 19.92 -7.77 8.07
N ILE A 397 19.30 -8.43 7.10
CA ILE A 397 19.91 -9.52 6.35
C ILE A 397 20.54 -8.93 5.09
N ILE A 398 21.85 -9.09 4.93
CA ILE A 398 22.60 -8.66 3.77
C ILE A 398 22.91 -9.86 2.89
N VAL A 399 22.46 -9.81 1.64
CA VAL A 399 22.70 -10.85 0.64
C VAL A 399 24.17 -10.84 0.24
N GLN A 400 24.83 -11.99 0.34
CA GLN A 400 26.18 -12.21 -0.16
C GLN A 400 26.11 -12.53 -1.66
N SER A 401 26.10 -11.50 -2.50
CA SER A 401 26.24 -11.66 -3.95
C SER A 401 27.30 -10.73 -4.49
N LYS A 402 28.19 -11.26 -5.33
CA LYS A 402 29.33 -10.51 -5.88
C LYS A 402 28.94 -9.52 -6.98
N GLU A 403 27.74 -9.64 -7.53
CA GLU A 403 27.06 -8.68 -8.42
C GLU A 403 25.79 -9.40 -8.89
N SER A 404 24.61 -8.80 -8.71
CA SER A 404 23.38 -9.33 -9.29
C SER A 404 22.89 -8.36 -10.35
N LYS A 405 22.45 -8.91 -11.48
CA LYS A 405 21.74 -8.14 -12.52
C LYS A 405 20.47 -7.47 -11.98
N TYR A 406 19.92 -7.98 -10.89
CA TYR A 406 18.66 -7.55 -10.28
C TYR A 406 18.87 -6.98 -8.88
N ASN A 407 17.91 -6.20 -8.39
CA ASN A 407 17.95 -5.72 -7.01
C ASN A 407 17.57 -6.86 -6.06
N VAL A 408 18.57 -7.37 -5.35
CA VAL A 408 18.42 -8.43 -4.34
C VAL A 408 18.50 -7.90 -2.90
N LYS A 409 18.52 -6.58 -2.69
CA LYS A 409 18.61 -5.99 -1.34
C LYS A 409 17.49 -6.49 -0.42
N ASP A 410 16.26 -6.55 -0.94
CA ASP A 410 15.10 -6.99 -0.17
C ASP A 410 14.82 -8.49 -0.29
N PHE A 411 15.73 -9.30 -0.84
CA PHE A 411 15.47 -10.71 -1.20
C PHE A 411 14.81 -11.50 -0.07
N PHE A 412 15.33 -11.41 1.14
CA PHE A 412 14.82 -12.16 2.29
C PHE A 412 13.67 -11.49 3.05
N LYS A 413 13.33 -10.24 2.73
CA LYS A 413 12.43 -9.39 3.53
C LYS A 413 11.02 -9.98 3.75
N LYS A 414 10.55 -10.78 2.79
CA LYS A 414 9.23 -11.46 2.88
C LYS A 414 9.25 -12.78 3.64
N SER A 415 10.43 -13.35 3.83
CA SER A 415 10.60 -14.67 4.45
C SER A 415 11.02 -14.54 5.91
N PHE A 416 11.95 -13.61 6.16
CA PHE A 416 12.65 -13.51 7.43
C PHE A 416 12.70 -12.05 7.89
N LYS A 417 12.71 -11.88 9.21
CA LYS A 417 12.98 -10.61 9.89
C LYS A 417 14.13 -10.82 10.88
N GLY A 418 15.10 -9.93 10.90
CA GLY A 418 16.14 -9.93 11.93
C GLY A 418 15.60 -9.41 13.25
N SER A 419 16.03 -10.03 14.35
CA SER A 419 15.66 -9.65 15.72
C SER A 419 16.92 -9.61 16.58
N LEU A 420 17.11 -8.50 17.29
CA LEU A 420 18.18 -8.40 18.28
C LEU A 420 17.73 -9.04 19.60
N VAL A 421 18.55 -9.93 20.15
CA VAL A 421 18.31 -10.58 21.44
C VAL A 421 19.53 -10.47 22.35
N ALA A 422 19.29 -10.24 23.64
CA ALA A 422 20.29 -10.37 24.68
C ALA A 422 20.41 -11.83 25.10
N VAL A 423 21.63 -12.36 25.14
CA VAL A 423 21.91 -13.75 25.54
C VAL A 423 21.96 -13.81 27.07
N GLY A 424 20.96 -14.46 27.66
CA GLY A 424 20.84 -14.59 29.11
C GLY A 424 21.56 -15.84 29.66
N SER A 425 22.02 -15.76 30.91
CA SER A 425 22.69 -16.87 31.63
C SER A 425 21.77 -18.05 32.00
N LYS A 426 20.45 -17.93 31.80
CA LYS A 426 19.44 -18.96 32.13
C LYS A 426 18.53 -19.36 30.95
N ASN A 427 19.05 -19.35 29.72
CA ASN A 427 18.44 -19.93 28.50
C ASN A 427 17.13 -19.32 27.97
N LYS A 428 16.78 -18.08 28.33
CA LYS A 428 15.74 -17.33 27.59
C LYS A 428 16.35 -16.06 27.00
N ASP A 429 16.68 -16.15 25.72
CA ASP A 429 17.05 -14.99 24.91
C ASP A 429 15.90 -13.98 24.96
N LYS A 430 16.20 -12.75 25.37
CA LYS A 430 15.21 -11.69 25.49
C LYS A 430 15.35 -10.76 24.29
N GLU A 431 14.26 -10.53 23.57
CA GLU A 431 14.25 -9.55 22.48
C GLU A 431 14.48 -8.13 23.04
N VAL A 432 15.40 -7.42 22.39
CA VAL A 432 15.82 -6.08 22.77
C VAL A 432 15.51 -5.14 21.62
N LYS A 433 14.65 -4.17 21.88
CA LYS A 433 14.28 -3.12 20.90
C LYS A 433 15.08 -1.84 21.10
N GLU A 434 15.58 -1.65 22.31
CA GLU A 434 16.17 -0.41 22.77
C GLU A 434 17.25 -0.74 23.81
N LEU A 435 18.37 -0.04 23.70
CA LEU A 435 19.49 -0.15 24.61
C LEU A 435 19.75 1.23 25.21
N VAL A 436 19.81 1.29 26.55
CA VAL A 436 20.27 2.46 27.29
C VAL A 436 21.44 2.00 28.13
N PHE A 437 22.65 2.47 27.81
CA PHE A 437 23.85 2.08 28.53
C PHE A 437 24.08 3.04 29.69
N THR A 438 24.12 2.50 30.91
CA THR A 438 24.44 3.27 32.11
C THR A 438 25.82 2.88 32.64
N ARG A 439 26.37 3.71 33.54
CA ARG A 439 27.72 3.50 34.10
C ARG A 439 27.84 2.22 34.94
N ASP A 440 26.74 1.71 35.47
CA ASP A 440 26.62 0.51 36.30
C ASP A 440 26.69 -0.83 35.54
N SER A 441 27.02 -0.80 34.24
CA SER A 441 27.11 -1.98 33.37
C SER A 441 25.77 -2.62 32.98
N ASN A 442 24.64 -1.93 33.14
CA ASN A 442 23.39 -2.42 32.55
C ASN A 442 23.47 -2.44 31.02
N ASN A 443 22.88 -3.47 30.43
CA ASN A 443 22.83 -3.72 28.98
C ASN A 443 24.18 -4.01 28.31
N TYR A 444 25.27 -4.23 29.05
CA TYR A 444 26.51 -4.80 28.49
C TYR A 444 26.44 -6.33 28.48
N GLY A 445 27.21 -6.96 27.59
CA GLY A 445 27.28 -8.42 27.49
C GLY A 445 27.08 -8.95 26.07
N THR A 446 26.68 -10.21 25.96
CA THR A 446 26.56 -10.90 24.67
C THR A 446 25.18 -10.70 24.06
N TYR A 447 25.17 -10.34 22.78
CA TYR A 447 23.98 -10.15 21.97
C TYR A 447 24.04 -11.00 20.71
N LYS A 448 22.87 -11.33 20.18
CA LYS A 448 22.72 -12.02 18.89
C LYS A 448 21.68 -11.33 18.03
N CYS A 449 21.95 -11.28 16.74
CA CYS A 449 20.91 -11.14 15.74
C CYS A 449 20.45 -12.54 15.34
N ILE A 450 19.18 -12.83 15.59
CA ILE A 450 18.52 -14.08 15.19
C ILE A 450 17.47 -13.81 14.12
N LEU A 451 17.06 -14.87 13.42
CA LEU A 451 15.98 -14.79 12.44
C LEU A 451 14.63 -15.13 13.06
N LYS A 452 13.62 -14.38 12.67
CA LYS A 452 12.21 -14.68 12.93
C LYS A 452 11.47 -14.82 11.60
N PRO A 453 10.38 -15.62 11.54
CA PRO A 453 9.52 -15.62 10.37
C PRO A 453 8.94 -14.23 10.14
N ALA A 454 8.98 -13.74 8.91
CA ALA A 454 8.28 -12.51 8.55
C ALA A 454 6.76 -12.71 8.51
N ASN A 455 6.32 -13.94 8.24
CA ASN A 455 4.92 -14.34 8.15
C ASN A 455 4.72 -15.75 8.76
N GLY A 456 3.65 -15.93 9.54
CA GLY A 456 3.35 -17.19 10.22
C GLY A 456 4.25 -17.47 11.43
N ASP A 457 4.11 -18.68 11.99
CA ASP A 457 4.73 -19.04 13.29
C ASP A 457 6.03 -19.84 13.15
N HIS A 458 6.34 -20.33 11.95
CA HIS A 458 7.47 -21.21 11.70
C HIS A 458 8.48 -20.57 10.75
N LEU A 459 9.76 -20.66 11.11
CA LEU A 459 10.86 -20.20 10.29
C LEU A 459 11.02 -21.12 9.07
N HIS A 460 11.14 -20.52 7.87
CA HIS A 460 11.35 -21.28 6.64
C HIS A 460 12.67 -22.07 6.68
N GLU A 461 12.73 -23.25 6.04
CA GLU A 461 13.91 -24.14 6.08
C GLU A 461 15.20 -23.51 5.54
N ASP A 462 15.05 -22.60 4.57
CA ASP A 462 16.13 -21.82 3.96
C ASP A 462 16.80 -20.81 4.92
N HIS A 463 16.36 -20.68 6.18
CA HIS A 463 17.07 -19.86 7.18
C HIS A 463 18.53 -20.30 7.38
N LYS A 464 18.84 -21.57 7.12
CA LYS A 464 20.20 -22.14 7.19
C LYS A 464 21.18 -21.50 6.20
N LEU A 465 20.67 -20.78 5.21
CA LEU A 465 21.48 -20.06 4.23
C LEU A 465 21.92 -18.68 4.73
N ILE A 466 21.41 -18.25 5.89
CA ILE A 466 21.69 -16.95 6.47
C ILE A 466 22.52 -17.14 7.73
N GLU A 467 23.73 -16.60 7.73
CA GLU A 467 24.60 -16.66 8.90
C GLU A 467 24.12 -15.67 9.97
N GLU A 468 23.94 -16.18 11.20
CA GLU A 468 23.60 -15.36 12.36
C GLU A 468 24.81 -14.54 12.84
N LEU A 469 24.52 -13.42 13.51
CA LEU A 469 25.55 -12.54 14.07
C LEU A 469 25.51 -12.61 15.59
N THR A 470 26.60 -13.03 16.21
CA THR A 470 26.83 -12.91 17.66
C THR A 470 27.92 -11.86 17.91
N PHE A 471 27.70 -10.97 18.86
CA PHE A 471 28.66 -9.94 19.23
C PHE A 471 28.58 -9.58 20.72
N GLU A 472 29.61 -8.95 21.23
CA GLU A 472 29.69 -8.50 22.62
C GLU A 472 29.66 -6.98 22.70
N ILE A 473 28.83 -6.41 23.57
CA ILE A 473 28.84 -4.97 23.85
C ILE A 473 29.69 -4.73 25.08
N ILE A 474 30.79 -3.98 24.91
CA ILE A 474 31.79 -3.70 25.93
C ILE A 474 31.95 -2.21 26.20
N LYS A 475 32.47 -1.86 27.37
CA LYS A 475 32.84 -0.49 27.72
C LYS A 475 34.14 -0.11 27.03
N SER A 476 34.24 1.12 26.57
CA SER A 476 35.54 1.72 26.23
C SER A 476 36.42 1.82 27.46
N LYS A 477 37.75 1.72 27.28
CA LYS A 477 38.72 1.85 28.39
C LYS A 477 38.58 3.19 29.14
N GLU A 478 38.20 4.26 28.45
CA GLU A 478 37.95 5.58 29.05
C GLU A 478 36.83 5.55 30.12
N LEU A 479 35.77 4.77 29.87
CA LEU A 479 34.67 4.57 30.81
C LEU A 479 35.07 3.69 32.01
N GLU A 480 35.97 2.75 31.82
CA GLU A 480 36.51 1.95 32.93
C GLU A 480 37.38 2.79 33.86
N ILE A 481 38.24 3.65 33.30
CA ILE A 481 39.13 4.51 34.08
C ILE A 481 38.32 5.54 34.89
N THR A 482 37.32 6.21 34.30
CA THR A 482 36.51 7.20 35.00
C THR A 482 35.73 6.61 36.18
N ASN A 483 35.21 5.39 36.06
CA ASN A 483 34.53 4.71 37.16
C ASN A 483 35.47 4.33 38.33
N VAL A 484 36.76 4.09 38.07
CA VAL A 484 37.75 3.77 39.12
C VAL A 484 38.35 5.03 39.73
N TYR A 485 38.60 6.07 38.93
CA TYR A 485 39.32 7.27 39.36
C TYR A 485 38.45 8.23 40.18
N ILE A 486 37.15 8.35 39.89
CA ILE A 486 36.26 9.26 40.62
C ILE A 486 36.14 8.86 42.10
N PRO A 487 35.89 7.58 42.48
CA PRO A 487 35.89 7.16 43.88
C PRO A 487 37.25 7.34 44.56
N LEU A 488 38.37 7.12 43.85
CA LEU A 488 39.72 7.34 44.38
C LEU A 488 40.01 8.82 44.64
N LEU A 489 39.58 9.72 43.75
CA LEU A 489 39.71 11.16 43.94
C LEU A 489 38.84 11.65 45.09
N ILE A 490 37.58 11.18 45.18
CA ILE A 490 36.68 11.53 46.29
C ILE A 490 37.20 10.96 47.62
N GLY A 491 37.61 9.70 47.64
CA GLY A 491 38.20 9.06 48.82
C GLY A 491 39.51 9.73 49.26
N GLY A 492 40.38 10.08 48.31
CA GLY A 492 41.62 10.81 48.56
C GLY A 492 41.38 12.21 49.09
N SER A 493 40.46 12.97 48.49
CA SER A 493 40.12 14.33 48.95
C SER A 493 39.43 14.33 50.31
N ILE A 494 38.53 13.38 50.59
CA ILE A 494 37.94 13.19 51.93
C ILE A 494 39.02 12.81 52.95
N GLY A 495 39.95 11.92 52.58
CA GLY A 495 41.07 11.54 53.43
C GLY A 495 41.97 12.73 53.79
N ILE A 496 42.30 13.57 52.81
CA ILE A 496 43.07 14.80 53.02
C ILE A 496 42.29 15.79 53.92
N LEU A 497 40.99 15.98 53.67
CA LEU A 497 40.13 16.83 54.51
C LEU A 497 40.08 16.34 55.96
N LEU A 498 40.00 15.03 56.20
CA LEU A 498 40.05 14.44 57.54
C LEU A 498 41.39 14.70 58.24
N ILE A 499 42.51 14.55 57.54
CA ILE A 499 43.84 14.86 58.08
C ILE A 499 43.94 16.33 58.47
N ILE A 500 43.46 17.24 57.60
CA ILE A 500 43.42 18.68 57.88
C ILE A 500 42.55 18.96 59.10
N LEU A 501 41.38 18.32 59.22
CA LEU A 501 40.46 18.51 60.33
C LEU A 501 41.04 18.01 61.66
N ILE A 502 41.74 16.86 61.66
CA ILE A 502 42.47 16.36 62.84
C ILE A 502 43.60 17.32 63.23
N ALA A 503 44.36 17.85 62.27
CA ALA A 503 45.41 18.83 62.54
C ALA A 503 44.81 20.11 63.16
N PHE A 504 43.70 20.61 62.62
CA PHE A 504 42.98 21.75 63.19
C PHE A 504 42.46 21.48 64.61
N LEU A 505 41.90 20.31 64.87
CA LEU A 505 41.47 19.91 66.22
C LEU A 505 42.66 19.83 67.19
N GLY A 506 43.82 19.32 66.74
CA GLY A 506 45.06 19.31 67.50
C GLY A 506 45.54 20.72 67.84
N ILE A 507 45.52 21.64 66.87
CA ILE A 507 45.86 23.06 67.08
C ILE A 507 44.86 23.72 68.04
N ALA A 508 43.55 23.50 67.87
CA ALA A 508 42.52 24.04 68.75
C ALA A 508 42.65 23.50 70.19
N PHE A 509 42.97 22.21 70.35
CA PHE A 509 43.26 21.60 71.66
C PHE A 509 44.50 22.21 72.30
N MET A 510 45.58 22.43 71.54
CA MET A 510 46.78 23.14 71.99
C MET A 510 46.47 24.59 72.41
N LEU A 511 45.63 25.31 71.66
CA LEU A 511 45.18 26.67 72.00
C LEU A 511 44.29 26.69 73.25
N LYS A 512 43.40 25.70 73.42
CA LYS A 512 42.59 25.52 74.65
C LYS A 512 43.46 25.18 75.87
N LYS A 513 44.48 24.33 75.69
CA LYS A 513 45.50 24.00 76.71
C LYS A 513 46.39 25.20 77.06
N ARG A 514 46.65 26.11 76.11
CA ARG A 514 47.33 27.40 76.37
C ARG A 514 46.44 28.41 77.10
N ARG A 515 45.13 28.43 76.85
CA ARG A 515 44.17 29.26 77.62
C ARG A 515 43.94 28.74 79.04
N SER A 516 44.15 27.44 79.29
CA SER A 516 44.07 26.84 80.63
C SER A 516 45.26 27.16 81.56
N LYS A 517 46.34 27.78 81.07
CA LYS A 517 47.54 28.14 81.88
C LYS A 517 47.67 29.62 82.20
N LYS A 518 46.65 30.45 81.93
CA LYS A 518 46.64 31.86 82.31
C LYS A 518 45.30 32.23 82.93
N GLY A 519 45.31 32.46 84.24
CA GLY A 519 44.38 33.39 84.87
C GLY A 519 43.52 32.81 85.99
N ASN A 520 44.15 32.46 87.11
CA ASN A 520 43.49 32.39 88.41
C ASN A 520 43.70 33.75 89.11
N LYS A 521 42.72 34.68 89.04
CA LYS A 521 42.59 35.80 90.01
C LYS A 521 41.19 36.46 89.97
N LYS A 522 40.35 36.01 90.91
CA LYS A 522 39.55 36.81 91.87
C LYS A 522 38.73 38.02 91.34
N LYS A 523 37.39 37.91 91.32
CA LYS A 523 36.42 38.50 92.30
C LYS A 523 34.99 38.63 91.70
N ASN A 524 34.03 38.05 92.41
CA ASN A 524 32.57 38.30 92.45
C ASN A 524 32.28 39.56 93.34
N PRO A 525 31.03 40.08 93.55
CA PRO A 525 29.68 39.73 93.00
C PRO A 525 28.70 40.92 92.71
N LYS A 526 27.43 40.58 92.36
CA LYS A 526 26.13 41.31 92.44
C LYS A 526 25.78 42.25 91.24
N ASN A 527 24.55 42.32 90.69
CA ASN A 527 23.23 41.73 90.99
C ASN A 527 22.25 41.93 89.78
N LEU A 528 21.28 41.00 89.62
CA LEU A 528 19.85 41.12 89.20
C LEU A 528 19.45 41.98 87.96
N SER A 529 18.53 41.59 87.05
CA SER A 529 17.27 40.82 87.21
C SER A 529 16.61 40.42 85.86
N THR A 530 15.89 39.27 85.88
CA THR A 530 14.59 38.91 85.19
C THR A 530 14.46 39.05 83.66
N SER A 531 13.79 38.18 82.90
CA SER A 531 12.79 37.11 83.11
C SER A 531 12.77 36.25 81.82
N GLY A 532 12.68 34.91 81.88
CA GLY A 532 11.42 34.16 81.74
C GLY A 532 10.92 34.14 80.28
N SER A 533 10.60 33.03 79.62
CA SER A 533 10.37 31.65 80.05
C SER A 533 10.05 30.83 78.78
N SER A 534 10.44 29.55 78.78
CA SER A 534 9.64 28.34 78.42
C SER A 534 8.79 28.35 77.13
N SER A 535 8.61 27.29 76.36
CA SER A 535 8.98 25.87 76.35
C SER A 535 7.95 25.22 75.40
N THR A 536 8.37 24.21 74.62
CA THR A 536 7.52 23.06 74.19
C THR A 536 6.22 23.35 73.40
N SER A 537 5.69 22.53 72.51
CA SER A 537 6.01 21.22 71.96
C SER A 537 4.99 20.94 70.86
N THR A 538 5.38 20.10 69.91
CA THR A 538 4.56 19.06 69.27
C THR A 538 3.26 19.39 68.51
N SER A 539 3.34 19.04 67.22
CA SER A 539 2.54 18.02 66.53
C SER A 539 1.18 18.38 65.92
N MET A 540 1.15 18.14 64.60
CA MET A 540 0.24 17.27 63.86
C MET A 540 -1.17 17.76 63.43
N SER A 541 -1.29 17.80 62.10
CA SER A 541 -2.32 17.13 61.28
C SER A 541 -3.50 17.94 60.71
N SER A 542 -3.45 18.01 59.38
CA SER A 542 -4.48 17.63 58.40
C SER A 542 -5.71 18.50 58.10
N SER A 543 -5.86 18.70 56.79
CA SER A 543 -7.07 18.56 55.93
C SER A 543 -7.83 19.83 55.54
N GLY A 544 -8.27 19.88 54.26
CA GLY A 544 -9.35 20.77 53.81
C GLY A 544 -9.28 21.33 52.38
N LEU A 545 -9.46 20.44 51.39
CA LEU A 545 -10.18 20.53 50.09
C LEU A 545 -10.82 21.84 49.52
N THR A 546 -10.99 21.76 48.18
CA THR A 546 -11.86 22.50 47.22
C THR A 546 -11.26 23.75 46.54
N SER A 547 -11.45 24.06 45.25
CA SER A 547 -12.01 23.38 44.06
C SER A 547 -11.75 24.22 42.78
N ALA A 548 -11.56 23.51 41.66
CA ALA A 548 -12.07 23.72 40.28
C ALA A 548 -11.86 25.01 39.43
N SER A 549 -11.32 24.81 38.21
CA SER A 549 -11.83 25.24 36.87
C SER A 549 -10.72 25.03 35.81
N SER A 550 -10.81 24.01 34.95
CA SER A 550 -11.39 23.98 33.59
C SER A 550 -10.56 24.67 32.49
N SER A 551 -9.93 23.88 31.61
CA SER A 551 -10.03 24.06 30.15
C SER A 551 -9.46 22.85 29.41
N SER A 552 -10.34 22.29 28.58
CA SER A 552 -10.22 21.16 27.67
C SER A 552 -9.59 21.51 26.32
N ALA A 553 -9.33 20.45 25.52
CA ALA A 553 -9.14 20.41 24.07
C ALA A 553 -7.74 20.85 23.55
N SER A 554 -7.14 20.26 22.52
CA SER A 554 -7.50 19.18 21.59
C SER A 554 -6.27 18.87 20.73
N SER A 555 -6.15 17.61 20.33
CA SER A 555 -5.72 17.09 19.02
C SER A 555 -5.04 18.04 18.03
N ALA A 556 -3.83 17.69 17.59
CA ALA A 556 -3.36 18.03 16.24
C ALA A 556 -2.30 17.03 15.75
N SER A 557 -2.76 16.08 14.95
CA SER A 557 -2.01 15.32 13.96
C SER A 557 -1.39 16.27 12.92
N ASN A 558 -0.08 16.19 12.68
CA ASN A 558 0.54 16.84 11.53
C ASN A 558 0.99 15.82 10.49
N MET A 559 0.12 15.70 9.47
CA MET A 559 0.40 15.23 8.12
C MET A 559 1.56 16.04 7.51
N SER A 560 2.62 15.34 7.10
CA SER A 560 3.58 15.87 6.13
C SER A 560 3.00 15.70 4.73
N LYS A 561 2.55 16.82 4.15
CA LYS A 561 2.08 16.94 2.77
C LYS A 561 3.22 16.77 1.78
N THR A 562 3.01 15.87 0.83
CA THR A 562 3.69 15.72 -0.44
C THR A 562 3.55 17.00 -1.27
N THR A 563 4.64 17.72 -1.47
CA THR A 563 4.72 18.79 -2.48
C THR A 563 5.00 18.18 -3.84
N GLY A 564 3.97 18.18 -4.69
CA GLY A 564 4.09 17.89 -6.12
C GLY A 564 4.87 18.98 -6.82
N ASN A 565 6.01 18.61 -7.40
CA ASN A 565 6.80 19.49 -8.23
C ASN A 565 6.31 19.40 -9.69
N LYS A 566 5.57 20.41 -10.15
CA LYS A 566 5.20 20.59 -11.55
C LYS A 566 6.42 21.12 -12.31
N GLY A 567 7.18 20.20 -12.92
CA GLY A 567 8.20 20.54 -13.92
C GLY A 567 7.55 20.97 -15.24
N LYS A 568 7.47 22.29 -15.45
CA LYS A 568 7.18 22.95 -16.72
C LYS A 568 8.44 22.83 -17.59
N LEU A 569 8.42 22.03 -18.66
CA LEU A 569 9.45 22.05 -19.70
C LEU A 569 8.83 22.54 -21.01
N ASN A 570 9.03 23.83 -21.26
CA ASN A 570 8.99 24.42 -22.60
C ASN A 570 10.26 23.97 -23.33
N GLY A 571 10.13 23.43 -24.54
CA GLY A 571 11.28 22.98 -25.33
C GLY A 571 10.95 22.73 -26.80
N LYS A 572 10.87 23.82 -27.56
CA LYS A 572 11.25 23.99 -28.98
C LYS A 572 10.85 22.91 -30.02
N LYS A 573 9.89 23.34 -30.85
CA LYS A 573 9.86 23.24 -32.32
C LYS A 573 11.24 22.96 -32.95
N ALA A 574 11.34 21.89 -33.74
CA ALA A 574 12.28 21.78 -34.84
C ALA A 574 11.58 21.11 -36.03
N ILE A 575 11.71 21.77 -37.17
CA ILE A 575 11.19 21.44 -38.50
C ILE A 575 12.24 20.59 -39.21
N GLY A 576 11.82 19.54 -39.91
CA GLY A 576 12.60 18.76 -40.89
C GLY A 576 11.75 17.56 -41.33
N GLY A 577 11.16 17.56 -42.53
CA GLY A 577 11.88 17.30 -43.78
C GLY A 577 12.33 15.84 -43.77
N GLY A 578 11.49 14.86 -44.11
CA GLY A 578 11.10 14.55 -45.48
C GLY A 578 12.02 13.46 -46.04
N LYS A 579 11.53 12.21 -46.14
CA LYS A 579 11.85 11.26 -47.21
C LYS A 579 10.88 10.07 -47.15
N LYS A 580 10.17 9.87 -48.26
CA LYS A 580 9.28 8.74 -48.54
C LYS A 580 10.16 7.60 -49.05
N ASP A 581 10.25 6.51 -48.30
CA ASP A 581 10.79 5.26 -48.82
C ASP A 581 9.64 4.36 -49.28
N LYS A 582 9.70 4.05 -50.58
CA LYS A 582 8.81 3.14 -51.30
C LYS A 582 9.02 1.72 -50.77
N LEU A 583 7.95 1.08 -50.30
CA LEU A 583 7.93 -0.37 -50.12
C LEU A 583 7.89 -1.09 -51.48
N PRO A 584 8.61 -2.22 -51.64
CA PRO A 584 8.48 -3.09 -52.79
C PRO A 584 7.24 -4.00 -52.69
N PRO A 585 6.72 -4.50 -53.82
CA PRO A 585 5.48 -5.28 -53.86
C PRO A 585 5.67 -6.71 -53.31
N LYS A 586 4.68 -7.17 -52.54
CA LYS A 586 4.56 -8.55 -52.07
C LYS A 586 4.28 -9.49 -53.25
N LYS A 587 5.14 -10.49 -53.43
CA LYS A 587 4.86 -11.67 -54.28
C LYS A 587 3.78 -12.54 -53.60
N VAL A 588 2.69 -12.78 -54.33
CA VAL A 588 1.65 -13.75 -53.99
C VAL A 588 2.13 -15.12 -54.46
N ALA A 589 2.33 -16.06 -53.52
CA ALA A 589 2.55 -17.47 -53.83
C ALA A 589 1.19 -18.19 -53.85
N GLN A 590 0.77 -18.66 -55.02
CA GLN A 590 -0.34 -19.58 -55.18
C GLN A 590 0.07 -20.98 -54.72
N ILE A 591 -0.63 -21.53 -53.73
CA ILE A 591 -0.54 -22.95 -53.38
C ILE A 591 -1.55 -23.71 -54.26
N LYS A 592 -1.04 -24.50 -55.20
CA LYS A 592 -1.78 -25.52 -55.94
C LYS A 592 -2.14 -26.67 -54.98
N LYS A 593 -3.44 -26.93 -54.80
CA LYS A 593 -3.94 -28.23 -54.34
C LYS A 593 -3.77 -29.25 -55.48
N LYS A 594 -3.11 -30.37 -55.20
CA LYS A 594 -3.22 -31.60 -56.01
C LYS A 594 -4.14 -32.58 -55.29
N LYS A 595 -4.90 -33.29 -56.12
CA LYS A 595 -5.83 -34.38 -55.83
C LYS A 595 -5.20 -35.51 -55.02
#